data_AF-A0A934X7I6-F1
#
_entry.id   AF-A0A934X7I6-F1
#
_cell.length_a   1.000
_cell.length_b   1.000
_cell.length_c   1.000
_cell.angle_alpha   90.00
_cell.angle_beta   90.00
_cell.angle_gamma   90.00
#
_symmetry.space_group_name_H-M   'P 1'
#
loop_
_entity.id
_entity.type
_entity.pdbx_description
1 polymer ?
#
loop_
_entity_poly.entity_id
_entity_poly.type
_entity_poly.pdbx_seq_one_letter_code
_entity_poly.pdbx_strand_id
1 'polypeptide(L)'
;MFDQEAGDKDLTPLMGFLQFVNDSSDADFVAGLADRLDTAAFARYLAFETLVDNFDDIDGPGNNSYLWWDADTKKMTVVAWDHNLAFGLRPNGGGGARGGGAVPGGALPDGAVPEGAVPGGAVPGGAVPDGAVIDGAVPGGGAPPGGGIGGPQGGGRGPNGKVNPLVTRFTAQAQWQQAVTAAKTELTTTLVTSGAGATSLARWQALLSGDSRGLVPAATITSEAAAITTKLSAT
;
A
#
# COMPACT_ATOMS: atom_id res chain seq x y z
N MET A 1 17.78 0.37 -6.63
CA MET A 1 18.23 1.77 -6.78
C MET A 1 17.04 2.62 -6.36
N PHE A 2 17.21 3.57 -5.45
CA PHE A 2 16.13 4.51 -5.11
C PHE A 2 16.11 5.61 -6.17
N ASP A 3 14.93 5.93 -6.67
CA ASP A 3 14.73 7.07 -7.56
C ASP A 3 14.53 8.33 -6.71
N GLN A 4 15.28 9.38 -7.02
CA GLN A 4 15.18 10.65 -6.33
C GLN A 4 14.29 11.60 -7.13
N GLU A 5 13.14 11.94 -6.56
CA GLU A 5 12.14 12.77 -7.22
C GLU A 5 12.45 14.28 -7.16
N ALA A 6 13.18 14.74 -6.14
CA ALA A 6 13.49 16.15 -5.95
C ALA A 6 14.73 16.38 -5.05
N GLY A 7 15.30 17.59 -5.13
CA GLY A 7 16.41 18.05 -4.28
C GLY A 7 17.81 17.80 -4.85
N ASP A 8 18.84 18.13 -4.06
CA ASP A 8 20.24 17.89 -4.40
C ASP A 8 20.54 16.39 -4.44
N LYS A 9 21.42 15.95 -5.34
CA LYS A 9 21.82 14.54 -5.50
C LYS A 9 22.73 14.05 -4.37
N ASP A 10 22.32 14.28 -3.13
CA ASP A 10 22.96 13.77 -1.92
C ASP A 10 22.09 12.68 -1.28
N LEU A 11 22.51 11.43 -1.47
CA LEU A 11 21.84 10.27 -0.87
C LEU A 11 22.37 9.93 0.52
N THR A 12 23.32 10.70 1.07
CA THR A 12 23.93 10.44 2.39
C THR A 12 22.89 10.33 3.51
N PRO A 13 21.87 11.22 3.60
CA PRO A 13 20.84 11.09 4.62
C PRO A 13 20.02 9.80 4.49
N LEU A 14 19.67 9.43 3.25
CA LEU A 14 18.93 8.20 2.96
C LEU A 14 19.76 6.97 3.34
N MET A 15 21.01 6.90 2.88
CA MET A 15 21.91 5.78 3.18
C MET A 15 22.11 5.63 4.69
N GLY A 16 22.37 6.74 5.39
CA GLY A 16 22.54 6.73 6.84
C GLY A 16 21.29 6.28 7.60
N PHE A 17 20.10 6.72 7.16
CA PHE A 17 18.84 6.28 7.75
C PHE A 17 18.59 4.78 7.52
N LEU A 18 18.77 4.30 6.29
CA LEU A 18 18.57 2.89 5.96
C LEU A 18 19.57 2.00 6.70
N GLN A 19 20.84 2.41 6.79
CA GLN A 19 21.83 1.70 7.58
C GLN A 19 21.43 1.65 9.06
N PHE A 20 20.99 2.77 9.63
CA PHE A 20 20.50 2.80 11.01
C PHE A 20 19.31 1.86 11.21
N VAL A 21 18.31 1.86 10.32
CA VAL A 21 17.13 0.99 10.44
C VAL A 21 17.49 -0.49 10.35
N ASN A 22 18.48 -0.87 9.53
CA ASN A 22 18.84 -2.27 9.30
C ASN A 22 19.89 -2.80 10.29
N ASP A 23 20.87 -1.98 10.67
CA ASP A 23 22.10 -2.46 11.31
C ASP A 23 22.23 -2.06 12.78
N SER A 24 21.44 -1.09 13.26
CA SER A 24 21.48 -0.69 14.68
C SER A 24 20.93 -1.79 15.59
N SER A 25 21.46 -1.88 16.83
CA SER A 25 20.83 -2.70 17.86
C SER A 25 19.42 -2.21 18.18
N ASP A 26 18.56 -3.04 18.78
CA ASP A 26 17.22 -2.60 19.17
C ASP A 26 17.24 -1.47 20.21
N ALA A 27 18.23 -1.47 21.11
CA ALA A 27 18.43 -0.40 22.06
C ALA A 27 18.78 0.93 21.36
N ASP A 28 19.72 0.90 20.41
CA ASP A 28 20.12 2.08 19.65
C ASP A 28 19.02 2.57 18.71
N PHE A 29 18.23 1.65 18.15
CA PHE A 29 17.07 1.99 17.34
C PHE A 29 16.04 2.78 18.14
N VAL A 30 15.66 2.26 19.32
CA VAL A 30 14.70 2.93 20.20
C VAL A 30 15.21 4.30 20.63
N ALA A 31 16.48 4.37 21.04
CA ALA A 31 17.08 5.63 21.49
C ALA A 31 17.23 6.66 20.36
N GLY A 32 17.51 6.23 19.13
CA GLY A 32 17.89 7.10 18.03
C GLY A 32 16.81 7.39 16.99
N LEU A 33 15.66 6.70 17.01
CA LEU A 33 14.69 6.82 15.92
C LEU A 33 14.04 8.21 15.87
N ALA A 34 13.67 8.79 17.02
CA ALA A 34 12.99 10.08 17.06
C ALA A 34 13.86 11.27 16.60
N ASP A 35 15.18 11.10 16.59
CA ASP A 35 16.13 12.07 16.04
C ASP A 35 16.22 12.00 14.50
N ARG A 36 15.77 10.89 13.92
CA ARG A 36 15.96 10.56 12.50
C ARG A 36 14.66 10.43 11.71
N LEU A 37 13.54 10.19 12.38
CA LEU A 37 12.21 10.01 11.79
C LEU A 37 11.19 10.82 12.60
N ASP A 38 10.24 11.45 11.93
CA ASP A 38 9.03 11.92 12.59
C ASP A 38 8.17 10.70 12.98
N THR A 39 8.35 10.23 14.22
CA THR A 39 7.66 9.05 14.74
C THR A 39 6.16 9.28 14.92
N ALA A 40 5.72 10.53 15.13
CA ALA A 40 4.31 10.85 15.27
C ALA A 40 3.62 10.81 13.90
N ALA A 41 4.24 11.40 12.87
CA ALA A 41 3.76 11.31 11.50
C ALA A 41 3.74 9.85 11.02
N PHE A 42 4.77 9.05 11.34
CA PHE A 42 4.80 7.65 10.97
C PHE A 42 3.72 6.81 11.67
N ALA A 43 3.46 7.05 12.96
CA ALA A 43 2.36 6.38 13.66
C ALA A 43 1.00 6.75 13.04
N ARG A 44 0.80 8.02 12.67
CA ARG A 44 -0.41 8.49 11.99
C ARG A 44 -0.56 7.89 10.59
N TYR A 45 0.54 7.77 9.85
CA TYR A 45 0.59 7.09 8.55
C TYR A 45 0.08 5.65 8.69
N LEU A 46 0.68 4.83 9.56
CA LEU A 46 0.29 3.42 9.73
C LEU A 46 -1.18 3.27 10.15
N ALA A 47 -1.63 4.17 11.04
CA ALA A 47 -3.02 4.23 11.47
C ALA A 47 -3.98 4.55 10.31
N PHE A 48 -3.60 5.49 9.44
CA PHE A 48 -4.38 5.88 8.27
C PHE A 48 -4.46 4.76 7.24
N GLU A 49 -3.33 4.14 6.87
CA GLU A 49 -3.29 3.03 5.90
C GLU A 49 -4.13 1.84 6.38
N THR A 50 -4.10 1.55 7.67
CA THR A 50 -4.98 0.56 8.31
C THR A 50 -6.45 0.98 8.23
N LEU A 51 -6.78 2.24 8.51
CA LEU A 51 -8.16 2.74 8.50
C LEU A 51 -8.77 2.65 7.09
N VAL A 52 -7.99 2.95 6.06
CA VAL A 52 -8.47 2.89 4.67
C VAL A 52 -8.28 1.51 4.03
N ASP A 53 -7.78 0.49 4.73
CA ASP A 53 -7.55 -0.86 4.17
C ASP A 53 -6.70 -0.80 2.88
N ASN A 54 -5.58 -0.07 2.94
CA ASN A 54 -4.62 0.00 1.83
C ASN A 54 -3.68 -1.21 1.86
N PHE A 55 -3.74 -2.01 0.80
CA PHE A 55 -2.95 -3.22 0.68
C PHE A 55 -1.48 -2.97 0.29
N ASP A 56 -1.21 -1.93 -0.50
CA ASP A 56 0.11 -1.68 -1.10
C ASP A 56 0.90 -0.56 -0.41
N ASP A 57 0.60 -0.35 0.86
CA ASP A 57 1.33 0.58 1.71
C ASP A 57 2.74 0.04 2.04
N ILE A 58 3.47 0.77 2.87
CA ILE A 58 4.84 0.46 3.27
C ILE A 58 4.99 -0.89 4.03
N ASP A 59 3.91 -1.41 4.63
CA ASP A 59 3.86 -2.71 5.34
C ASP A 59 3.25 -3.84 4.48
N GLY A 60 2.84 -3.52 3.25
CA GLY A 60 2.43 -4.45 2.20
C GLY A 60 3.58 -4.83 1.24
N PRO A 61 3.30 -5.00 -0.07
CA PRO A 61 4.35 -5.09 -1.08
C PRO A 61 5.31 -3.90 -1.11
N GLY A 62 4.93 -2.76 -0.54
CA GLY A 62 5.81 -1.64 -0.22
C GLY A 62 6.02 -0.64 -1.35
N ASN A 63 5.11 -0.58 -2.33
CA ASN A 63 5.33 0.21 -3.53
C ASN A 63 4.87 1.67 -3.39
N ASN A 64 3.85 1.94 -2.56
CA ASN A 64 3.12 3.21 -2.62
C ASN A 64 3.49 4.17 -1.49
N SER A 65 4.79 4.41 -1.31
CA SER A 65 5.29 5.41 -0.35
C SER A 65 6.62 6.02 -0.78
N TYR A 66 6.87 7.25 -0.33
CA TYR A 66 8.15 7.94 -0.42
C TYR A 66 8.76 8.14 0.96
N LEU A 67 10.10 8.20 1.02
CA LEU A 67 10.81 8.79 2.15
C LEU A 67 11.18 10.23 1.78
N TRP A 68 10.64 11.19 2.53
CA TRP A 68 11.00 12.60 2.41
C TRP A 68 11.97 12.96 3.53
N TRP A 69 13.12 13.54 3.17
CA TRP A 69 14.08 14.05 4.14
C TRP A 69 13.98 15.57 4.23
N ASP A 70 13.72 16.06 5.43
CA ASP A 70 13.70 17.48 5.72
C ASP A 70 15.11 17.99 6.05
N ALA A 71 15.60 18.94 5.27
CA ALA A 71 16.92 19.53 5.46
C ALA A 71 16.99 20.42 6.72
N ASP A 72 15.89 20.94 7.23
CA ASP A 72 15.89 21.81 8.41
C ASP A 72 15.86 20.99 9.69
N THR A 73 14.92 20.05 9.80
CA THR A 73 14.79 19.20 10.99
C THR A 73 15.73 17.99 10.98
N LYS A 74 16.33 17.67 9.82
CA LYS A 74 17.17 16.49 9.57
C LYS A 74 16.45 15.16 9.78
N LYS A 75 15.11 15.15 9.72
CA LYS A 75 14.27 13.97 9.91
C LYS A 75 13.70 13.45 8.60
N MET A 76 13.52 12.14 8.56
CA MET A 76 12.72 11.46 7.55
C MET A 76 11.23 11.55 7.90
N THR A 77 10.39 11.54 6.88
CA THR A 77 8.94 11.32 6.98
C THR A 77 8.54 10.34 5.89
N VAL A 78 7.68 9.37 6.23
CA VAL A 78 7.03 8.52 5.23
C VAL A 78 5.86 9.29 4.64
N VAL A 79 5.87 9.47 3.33
CA VAL A 79 4.80 10.15 2.59
C VAL A 79 4.05 9.10 1.79
N ALA A 80 2.73 9.06 1.98
CA ALA A 80 1.86 8.12 1.32
C ALA A 80 1.66 8.47 -0.16
N TRP A 81 1.56 7.46 -1.02
CA TRP A 81 1.30 7.60 -2.45
C TRP A 81 0.23 6.61 -2.89
N ASP A 82 -0.39 6.84 -4.05
CA ASP A 82 -1.28 5.93 -4.78
C ASP A 82 -2.24 5.04 -3.95
N HIS A 83 -3.27 5.64 -3.34
CA HIS A 83 -4.36 4.93 -2.63
C HIS A 83 -5.50 4.46 -3.54
N ASN A 84 -5.29 4.35 -4.86
CA ASN A 84 -6.33 3.93 -5.80
C ASN A 84 -6.91 2.52 -5.50
N LEU A 85 -6.13 1.65 -4.83
CA LEU A 85 -6.53 0.32 -4.39
C LEU A 85 -6.81 0.21 -2.87
N ALA A 86 -7.05 1.35 -2.21
CA ALA A 86 -7.56 1.36 -0.84
C ALA A 86 -9.04 0.92 -0.78
N PHE A 87 -9.62 0.96 0.41
CA PHE A 87 -10.99 0.58 0.74
C PHE A 87 -11.32 -0.87 0.37
N GLY A 88 -10.36 -1.77 0.56
CA GLY A 88 -10.54 -3.20 0.36
C GLY A 88 -10.41 -3.70 -1.08
N LEU A 89 -9.96 -2.85 -1.98
CA LEU A 89 -9.56 -3.26 -3.33
C LEU A 89 -8.20 -3.99 -3.28
N ARG A 90 -7.90 -4.80 -4.30
CA ARG A 90 -6.65 -5.58 -4.41
C ARG A 90 -6.22 -5.70 -5.87
N PRO A 91 -4.90 -5.77 -6.16
CA PRO A 91 -4.41 -6.10 -7.50
C PRO A 91 -4.92 -7.46 -7.94
N ASN A 92 -5.50 -7.55 -9.15
CA ASN A 92 -6.01 -8.79 -9.78
C ASN A 92 -7.09 -9.55 -8.99
N GLY A 93 -7.52 -9.03 -7.84
CA GLY A 93 -8.56 -9.62 -7.01
C GLY A 93 -9.93 -9.19 -7.51
N GLY A 94 -10.69 -10.14 -8.05
CA GLY A 94 -12.15 -10.02 -8.20
C GLY A 94 -12.86 -9.97 -6.84
N GLY A 95 -12.50 -9.02 -5.98
CA GLY A 95 -13.01 -8.88 -4.63
C GLY A 95 -14.35 -8.15 -4.62
N GLY A 96 -15.44 -8.90 -4.50
CA GLY A 96 -16.64 -8.48 -3.77
C GLY A 96 -17.50 -7.34 -4.33
N ALA A 97 -17.07 -6.62 -5.36
CA ALA A 97 -17.92 -5.72 -6.14
C ALA A 97 -17.59 -5.95 -7.61
N ARG A 98 -18.51 -6.59 -8.33
CA ARG A 98 -18.55 -6.50 -9.80
C ARG A 98 -18.83 -5.04 -10.17
N GLY A 99 -17.79 -4.22 -10.14
CA GLY A 99 -17.73 -2.87 -10.70
C GLY A 99 -16.76 -2.79 -11.88
N GLY A 100 -16.20 -3.91 -12.33
CA GLY A 100 -15.60 -3.99 -13.66
C GLY A 100 -16.73 -3.87 -14.66
N GLY A 101 -16.79 -2.75 -15.40
CA GLY A 101 -17.60 -2.63 -16.60
C GLY A 101 -17.27 -3.80 -17.52
N ALA A 102 -18.09 -4.85 -17.46
CA ALA A 102 -18.16 -5.82 -18.51
C ALA A 102 -18.62 -5.02 -19.73
N VAL A 103 -17.69 -4.77 -20.65
CA VAL A 103 -18.05 -4.60 -22.06
C VAL A 103 -18.98 -5.77 -22.35
N PRO A 104 -20.24 -5.55 -22.77
CA PRO A 104 -21.12 -6.67 -23.07
C PRO A 104 -20.44 -7.50 -24.15
N GLY A 105 -19.98 -8.69 -23.77
CA GLY A 105 -19.62 -9.74 -24.71
C GLY A 105 -20.91 -10.11 -25.43
N GLY A 106 -21.24 -9.34 -26.46
CA GLY A 106 -22.27 -9.68 -27.42
C GLY A 106 -21.91 -11.04 -27.99
N ALA A 107 -22.79 -12.01 -27.78
CA ALA A 107 -22.73 -13.29 -28.45
C ALA A 107 -22.61 -13.04 -29.97
N LEU A 108 -21.47 -13.42 -30.56
CA LEU A 108 -21.38 -13.61 -31.99
C LEU A 108 -21.84 -15.05 -32.27
N PRO A 109 -22.85 -15.26 -33.13
CA PRO A 109 -23.29 -16.59 -33.53
C PRO A 109 -22.18 -17.32 -34.30
N ASP A 110 -22.19 -18.65 -34.22
CA ASP A 110 -21.33 -19.53 -35.01
C ASP A 110 -21.45 -19.21 -36.52
N GLY A 111 -20.30 -18.98 -37.15
CA GLY A 111 -20.13 -19.07 -38.60
C GLY A 111 -20.17 -17.77 -39.39
N ALA A 112 -19.01 -17.10 -39.52
CA ALA A 112 -18.52 -16.47 -40.75
C ALA A 112 -17.18 -15.75 -40.47
N VAL A 113 -16.07 -16.31 -40.95
CA VAL A 113 -14.79 -15.59 -41.02
C VAL A 113 -14.56 -15.24 -42.49
N PRO A 114 -14.59 -13.96 -42.91
CA PRO A 114 -14.01 -13.55 -44.17
C PRO A 114 -12.50 -13.35 -44.00
N GLU A 115 -11.73 -14.03 -44.85
CA GLU A 115 -10.28 -13.89 -44.98
C GLU A 115 -9.85 -12.45 -45.31
N GLY A 116 -8.81 -11.95 -44.63
CA GLY A 116 -8.01 -10.85 -45.17
C GLY A 116 -7.33 -9.94 -44.14
N ALA A 117 -5.99 -9.98 -44.18
CA ALA A 117 -5.04 -8.95 -43.72
C ALA A 117 -4.63 -8.93 -42.23
N VAL A 118 -3.75 -9.86 -41.85
CA VAL A 118 -2.65 -9.59 -40.89
C VAL A 118 -1.30 -9.78 -41.62
N PRO A 119 -0.54 -8.72 -41.90
CA PRO A 119 0.87 -8.84 -42.26
C PRO A 119 1.70 -9.14 -41.00
N GLY A 120 2.48 -10.22 -41.09
CA GLY A 120 3.19 -10.86 -39.98
C GLY A 120 4.47 -10.18 -39.49
N GLY A 121 5.01 -10.74 -38.40
CA GLY A 121 6.28 -10.35 -37.82
C GLY A 121 6.68 -11.15 -36.58
N ALA A 122 7.02 -12.43 -36.78
CA ALA A 122 7.95 -13.27 -36.02
C ALA A 122 7.90 -13.31 -34.47
N VAL A 123 7.45 -14.45 -33.95
CA VAL A 123 7.88 -15.03 -32.66
C VAL A 123 9.22 -15.73 -32.86
N PRO A 124 10.29 -15.41 -32.10
CA PRO A 124 11.42 -16.32 -31.94
C PRO A 124 11.20 -17.19 -30.69
N GLY A 125 10.92 -18.47 -30.93
CA GLY A 125 11.13 -19.52 -29.94
C GLY A 125 12.61 -19.88 -29.87
N GLY A 126 13.10 -20.20 -28.67
CA GLY A 126 14.46 -20.72 -28.51
C GLY A 126 14.91 -20.91 -27.06
N ALA A 127 15.02 -22.19 -26.69
CA ALA A 127 15.87 -22.79 -25.67
C ALA A 127 15.60 -22.50 -24.17
N VAL A 128 15.09 -23.54 -23.50
CA VAL A 128 15.27 -23.79 -22.07
C VAL A 128 16.63 -24.47 -21.88
N PRO A 129 17.54 -23.96 -21.03
CA PRO A 129 18.67 -24.74 -20.54
C PRO A 129 18.34 -25.37 -19.17
N ASP A 130 18.49 -26.69 -19.10
CA ASP A 130 18.51 -27.48 -17.88
C ASP A 130 19.64 -27.05 -16.92
N GLY A 131 19.33 -27.09 -15.61
CA GLY A 131 20.26 -27.52 -14.58
C GLY A 131 21.31 -26.51 -14.07
N ALA A 132 21.00 -25.85 -12.97
CA ALA A 132 21.98 -25.54 -11.92
C ALA A 132 21.31 -25.59 -10.55
N VAL A 133 21.37 -26.77 -9.93
CA VAL A 133 21.25 -26.93 -8.48
C VAL A 133 22.42 -26.19 -7.83
N ILE A 134 22.13 -25.27 -6.92
CA ILE A 134 23.09 -24.79 -5.92
C ILE A 134 22.53 -25.19 -4.56
N ASP A 135 23.04 -26.31 -4.04
CA ASP A 135 23.05 -26.59 -2.62
C ASP A 135 23.97 -25.57 -1.94
N GLY A 136 23.39 -24.77 -1.05
CA GLY A 136 24.11 -23.82 -0.20
C GLY A 136 23.43 -23.76 1.16
N ALA A 137 23.98 -24.50 2.11
CA ALA A 137 23.53 -24.61 3.49
C ALA A 137 23.30 -23.24 4.16
N VAL A 138 22.11 -23.05 4.74
CA VAL A 138 21.85 -21.98 5.70
C VAL A 138 22.02 -22.58 7.12
N PRO A 139 22.99 -22.13 7.93
CA PRO A 139 23.07 -22.55 9.32
C PRO A 139 21.88 -21.98 10.11
N GLY A 140 21.22 -22.86 10.85
CA GLY A 140 20.06 -22.55 11.67
C GLY A 140 20.36 -21.54 12.78
N GLY A 141 19.61 -20.45 12.77
CA GLY A 141 19.34 -19.61 13.93
C GLY A 141 17.85 -19.64 14.20
N GLY A 142 17.42 -20.45 15.17
CA GLY A 142 16.02 -20.52 15.58
C GLY A 142 15.57 -19.19 16.16
N ALA A 143 14.55 -18.57 15.56
CA ALA A 143 13.81 -17.50 16.21
C ALA A 143 12.94 -18.09 17.34
N PRO A 144 12.92 -17.49 18.54
CA PRO A 144 12.05 -17.95 19.63
C PRO A 144 10.57 -17.67 19.30
N PRO A 145 9.62 -18.49 19.81
CA PRO A 145 8.20 -18.29 19.57
C PRO A 145 7.68 -17.14 20.44
N GLY A 146 7.71 -15.93 19.90
CA GLY A 146 7.09 -14.76 20.50
C GLY A 146 5.60 -14.70 20.18
N GLY A 147 4.77 -15.22 21.09
CA GLY A 147 3.35 -14.90 21.15
C GLY A 147 3.16 -13.41 21.47
N GLY A 148 3.21 -12.59 20.43
CA GLY A 148 2.90 -11.16 20.47
C GLY A 148 1.50 -10.93 19.93
N ILE A 149 0.64 -10.39 20.79
CA ILE A 149 -0.64 -9.74 20.52
C ILE A 149 -0.71 -9.18 19.09
N GLY A 150 -1.72 -9.58 18.33
CA GLY A 150 -1.90 -9.21 16.93
C GLY A 150 -1.73 -7.71 16.72
N GLY A 151 -0.65 -7.34 16.03
CA GLY A 151 -0.49 -6.00 15.46
C GLY A 151 -1.67 -5.70 14.52
N PRO A 152 -1.89 -4.42 14.18
CA PRO A 152 -3.03 -4.03 13.35
C PRO A 152 -3.05 -4.86 12.07
N GLN A 153 -4.04 -5.74 11.97
CA GLN A 153 -4.40 -6.46 10.75
C GLN A 153 -5.00 -5.43 9.78
N GLY A 154 -4.13 -4.60 9.20
CA GLY A 154 -4.45 -3.55 8.24
C GLY A 154 -3.70 -3.72 6.92
N GLY A 155 -2.48 -4.25 6.94
CA GLY A 155 -1.74 -4.63 5.74
C GLY A 155 -2.00 -6.09 5.39
N GLY A 156 -2.57 -6.35 4.22
CA GLY A 156 -2.71 -7.71 3.72
C GLY A 156 -1.34 -8.31 3.43
N ARG A 157 -0.73 -8.99 4.39
CA ARG A 157 0.52 -9.71 4.16
C ARG A 157 0.22 -10.92 3.29
N GLY A 158 0.27 -10.72 1.97
CA GLY A 158 0.15 -11.80 1.00
C GLY A 158 1.28 -12.82 1.17
N PRO A 159 1.22 -13.97 0.49
CA PRO A 159 2.23 -15.04 0.59
C PRO A 159 3.68 -14.60 0.30
N ASN A 160 3.86 -13.43 -0.33
CA ASN A 160 5.15 -12.83 -0.71
C ASN A 160 5.41 -11.46 -0.02
N GLY A 161 4.70 -11.13 1.06
CA GLY A 161 4.82 -9.84 1.73
C GLY A 161 6.24 -9.58 2.22
N LYS A 162 6.92 -8.57 1.64
CA LYS A 162 8.25 -8.15 2.07
C LYS A 162 8.16 -7.64 3.51
N VAL A 163 9.10 -8.04 4.35
CA VAL A 163 9.17 -7.54 5.73
C VAL A 163 9.76 -6.14 5.69
N ASN A 164 9.01 -5.13 6.12
CA ASN A 164 9.57 -3.80 6.27
C ASN A 164 10.28 -3.69 7.64
N PRO A 165 11.61 -3.50 7.69
CA PRO A 165 12.35 -3.44 8.95
C PRO A 165 11.95 -2.24 9.80
N LEU A 166 11.63 -1.09 9.18
CA LEU A 166 11.17 0.08 9.92
C LEU A 166 9.84 -0.20 10.61
N VAL A 167 8.85 -0.73 9.87
CA VAL A 167 7.53 -1.05 10.44
C VAL A 167 7.65 -2.12 11.53
N THR A 168 8.39 -3.20 11.25
CA THR A 168 8.57 -4.33 12.18
C THR A 168 9.17 -3.86 13.50
N ARG A 169 10.26 -3.09 13.44
CA ARG A 169 10.95 -2.62 14.65
C ARG A 169 10.17 -1.54 15.37
N PHE A 170 9.48 -0.66 14.64
CA PHE A 170 8.61 0.38 15.22
C PHE A 170 7.43 -0.25 15.98
N THR A 171 6.72 -1.16 15.33
CA THR A 171 5.55 -1.83 15.93
C THR A 171 5.91 -2.86 16.99
N ALA A 172 7.18 -3.23 17.16
CA ALA A 172 7.63 -4.03 18.29
C ALA A 172 7.65 -3.25 19.62
N GLN A 173 7.61 -1.91 19.59
CA GLN A 173 7.72 -1.08 20.79
C GLN A 173 6.35 -0.61 21.31
N ALA A 174 6.09 -0.84 22.60
CA ALA A 174 4.81 -0.51 23.22
C ALA A 174 4.40 0.97 23.06
N GLN A 175 5.35 1.89 23.24
CA GLN A 175 5.13 3.33 23.10
C GLN A 175 4.62 3.73 21.71
N TRP A 176 5.11 3.06 20.66
CA TRP A 176 4.74 3.35 19.28
C TRP A 176 3.46 2.61 18.85
N GLN A 177 3.21 1.40 19.36
CA GLN A 177 1.90 0.76 19.23
C GLN A 177 0.78 1.62 19.85
N GLN A 178 1.05 2.22 21.01
CA GLN A 178 0.12 3.16 21.65
C GLN A 178 -0.11 4.39 20.78
N ALA A 179 0.94 4.96 20.19
CA ALA A 179 0.83 6.10 19.28
C ALA A 179 -0.01 5.77 18.03
N VAL A 180 0.19 4.61 17.40
CA VAL A 180 -0.61 4.15 16.25
C VAL A 180 -2.08 3.97 16.66
N THR A 181 -2.34 3.38 17.83
CA THR A 181 -3.71 3.17 18.32
C THR A 181 -4.42 4.50 18.61
N ALA A 182 -3.72 5.44 19.23
CA ALA A 182 -4.24 6.78 19.50
C ALA A 182 -4.53 7.53 18.19
N ALA A 183 -3.62 7.49 17.23
CA ALA A 183 -3.81 8.10 15.92
C ALA A 183 -4.99 7.48 15.17
N LYS A 184 -5.17 6.15 15.22
CA LYS A 184 -6.32 5.48 14.62
C LYS A 184 -7.63 5.96 15.24
N THR A 185 -7.68 6.07 16.57
CA THR A 185 -8.86 6.55 17.29
C THR A 185 -9.22 7.99 16.89
N GLU A 186 -8.21 8.86 16.80
CA GLU A 186 -8.38 10.25 16.37
C GLU A 186 -8.87 10.34 14.92
N LEU A 187 -8.27 9.55 14.01
CA LEU A 187 -8.66 9.50 12.60
C LEU A 187 -10.08 8.97 12.42
N THR A 188 -10.46 7.90 13.12
CA THR A 188 -11.84 7.39 13.11
C THR A 188 -12.81 8.46 13.61
N THR A 189 -12.48 9.15 14.69
CA THR A 189 -13.33 10.25 15.21
C THR A 189 -13.48 11.36 14.17
N THR A 190 -12.36 11.78 13.57
CA THR A 190 -12.31 12.94 12.68
C THR A 190 -12.91 12.65 11.30
N LEU A 191 -12.72 11.44 10.76
CA LEU A 191 -13.13 11.10 9.40
C LEU A 191 -14.45 10.33 9.37
N VAL A 192 -14.68 9.41 10.32
CA VAL A 192 -15.85 8.54 10.33
C VAL A 192 -16.93 9.12 11.24
N THR A 193 -16.67 9.24 12.54
CA THR A 193 -17.68 9.64 13.53
C THR A 193 -18.21 11.06 13.30
N SER A 194 -17.37 12.00 12.90
CA SER A 194 -17.77 13.37 12.60
C SER A 194 -18.63 13.50 11.32
N GLY A 195 -18.59 12.50 10.43
CA GLY A 195 -19.17 12.55 9.09
C GLY A 195 -18.34 13.28 8.03
N ALA A 196 -17.10 13.72 8.34
CA ALA A 196 -16.24 14.42 7.37
C ALA A 196 -15.88 13.55 6.14
N GLY A 197 -15.64 12.26 6.34
CA GLY A 197 -15.39 11.29 5.27
C GLY A 197 -16.62 11.09 4.38
N ALA A 198 -17.80 10.93 4.98
CA ALA A 198 -19.06 10.84 4.25
C ALA A 198 -19.35 12.12 3.44
N THR A 199 -19.09 13.30 4.03
CA THR A 199 -19.22 14.60 3.36
C THR A 199 -18.27 14.71 2.16
N SER A 200 -17.03 14.26 2.31
CA SER A 200 -16.04 14.25 1.24
C SER A 200 -16.44 13.30 0.10
N LEU A 201 -16.90 12.09 0.45
CA LEU A 201 -17.39 11.11 -0.52
C LEU A 201 -18.61 11.64 -1.31
N ALA A 202 -19.58 12.24 -0.62
CA ALA A 202 -20.75 12.85 -1.26
C ALA A 202 -20.36 13.97 -2.23
N ARG A 203 -19.35 14.79 -1.88
CA ARG A 203 -18.80 15.82 -2.77
C ARG A 203 -18.22 15.22 -4.05
N TRP A 204 -17.47 14.13 -3.95
CA TRP A 204 -16.92 13.43 -5.13
C TRP A 204 -18.03 12.80 -5.98
N GLN A 205 -19.04 12.19 -5.37
CA GLN A 205 -20.20 11.67 -6.10
C GLN A 205 -20.93 12.77 -6.88
N ALA A 206 -21.14 13.94 -6.25
CA ALA A 206 -21.78 15.08 -6.89
C ALA A 206 -20.97 15.61 -8.08
N LEU A 207 -19.65 15.71 -7.93
CA LEU A 207 -18.74 16.11 -9.01
C LEU A 207 -18.82 15.14 -10.21
N LEU A 208 -18.70 13.84 -9.95
CA LEU A 208 -18.72 12.80 -10.98
C LEU A 208 -20.10 12.69 -11.67
N SER A 209 -21.17 12.89 -10.90
CA SER A 209 -22.55 12.85 -11.40
C SER A 209 -23.00 14.17 -12.04
N GLY A 210 -22.20 15.24 -11.91
CA GLY A 210 -22.51 16.59 -12.38
C GLY A 210 -21.57 17.01 -13.52
N ASP A 211 -20.45 17.62 -13.16
CA ASP A 211 -19.53 18.27 -14.10
C ASP A 211 -18.74 17.28 -14.95
N SER A 212 -18.58 16.03 -14.48
CA SER A 212 -17.84 14.96 -15.18
C SER A 212 -18.77 13.86 -15.74
N ARG A 213 -20.05 14.20 -15.99
CA ARG A 213 -21.05 13.27 -16.54
C ARG A 213 -20.51 12.56 -17.79
N GLY A 214 -20.61 11.23 -17.79
CA GLY A 214 -20.25 10.39 -18.93
C GLY A 214 -18.87 9.74 -18.86
N LEU A 215 -18.00 10.15 -17.92
CA LEU A 215 -16.71 9.48 -17.70
C LEU A 215 -16.87 8.17 -16.91
N VAL A 216 -17.81 8.14 -15.96
CA VAL A 216 -18.09 6.99 -15.10
C VAL A 216 -19.60 6.73 -15.08
N PRO A 217 -20.06 5.47 -15.24
CA PRO A 217 -21.48 5.15 -15.13
C PRO A 217 -22.05 5.51 -13.76
N ALA A 218 -23.26 6.08 -13.72
CA ALA A 218 -23.92 6.48 -12.47
C ALA A 218 -24.12 5.32 -11.49
N ALA A 219 -24.37 4.11 -12.02
CA ALA A 219 -24.47 2.90 -11.22
C ALA A 219 -23.15 2.58 -10.50
N THR A 220 -22.01 2.72 -11.19
CA THR A 220 -20.66 2.51 -10.63
C THR A 220 -20.39 3.52 -9.51
N ILE A 221 -20.64 4.81 -9.75
CA ILE A 221 -20.46 5.87 -8.73
C ILE A 221 -21.28 5.54 -7.46
N THR A 222 -22.51 5.07 -7.64
CA THR A 222 -23.40 4.73 -6.51
C THR A 222 -22.91 3.49 -5.77
N SER A 223 -22.56 2.41 -6.48
CA SER A 223 -22.13 1.16 -5.87
C SER A 223 -20.78 1.28 -5.16
N GLU A 224 -19.82 2.00 -5.74
CA GLU A 224 -18.50 2.17 -5.15
C GLU A 224 -18.53 3.08 -3.93
N ALA A 225 -19.32 4.16 -3.95
CA ALA A 225 -19.52 4.98 -2.76
C ALA A 225 -20.16 4.19 -1.61
N ALA A 226 -21.11 3.30 -1.90
CA ALA A 226 -21.69 2.41 -0.89
C ALA A 226 -20.65 1.42 -0.33
N ALA A 227 -19.75 0.90 -1.17
CA ALA A 227 -18.66 0.03 -0.75
C ALA A 227 -17.66 0.77 0.17
N ILE A 228 -17.24 1.98 -0.21
CA ILE A 228 -16.37 2.83 0.61
C ILE A 228 -17.02 3.15 1.96
N THR A 229 -18.30 3.52 1.96
CA THR A 229 -19.07 3.79 3.18
C THR A 229 -19.10 2.57 4.11
N THR A 230 -19.35 1.39 3.54
CA THR A 230 -19.36 0.13 4.29
C THR A 230 -18.01 -0.14 4.93
N LYS A 231 -16.91 0.09 4.20
CA LYS A 231 -15.55 -0.10 4.70
C LYS A 231 -15.19 0.85 5.84
N LEU A 232 -15.48 2.13 5.69
CA LEU A 232 -15.24 3.13 6.72
C LEU A 232 -16.11 2.95 7.96
N SER A 233 -17.27 2.30 7.83
CA SER A 233 -18.17 2.03 8.97
C SER A 233 -17.81 0.75 9.72
N ALA A 234 -16.95 -0.10 9.14
CA ALA A 234 -16.51 -1.37 9.73
C ALA A 234 -15.24 -1.24 10.59
N THR A 235 -14.71 -0.03 10.74
CA THR A 235 -13.43 0.29 11.39
C THR A 235 -13.59 0.85 12.81
#